data_AF-A0A7V6GB44-F1
#
_entry.id   AF-A0A7V6GB44-F1
#
_cell.length_a   1.000
_cell.length_b   1.000
_cell.length_c   1.000
_cell.angle_alpha   90.00
_cell.angle_beta   90.00
_cell.angle_gamma   90.00
#
_symmetry.space_group_name_H-M   'P 1'
#
loop_
_entity.id
_entity.type
_entity.pdbx_description
1 polymer ?
#
loop_
_entity_poly.entity_id
_entity_poly.type
_entity_poly.pdbx_seq_one_letter_code
_entity_poly.pdbx_strand_id
1 'polypeptide(L)'
;MKIAILVREETALKCTGRGCLKAFQQRKDAFSRYKGEDELELLAFTHVGGDLDHKIKKMMKNGVETVHLSTCIRSKSPDYEELMN
;
A
#
# COMPACT_ATOMS: atom_id res chain seq x y z
N MET A 1 -5.76 -11.24 8.23
CA MET A 1 -6.04 -10.18 7.24
C MET A 1 -4.95 -10.08 6.17
N LYS A 2 -5.34 -9.90 4.90
CA LYS A 2 -4.45 -9.81 3.73
C LYS A 2 -4.47 -8.41 3.14
N ILE A 3 -3.29 -7.81 3.01
CA ILE A 3 -3.18 -6.41 2.56
C ILE A 3 -2.24 -6.25 1.36
N ALA A 4 -2.37 -5.12 0.68
CA ALA A 4 -1.41 -4.62 -0.29
C ALA A 4 -0.97 -3.21 0.08
N ILE A 5 0.20 -2.80 -0.43
CA ILE A 5 0.70 -1.43 -0.31
C ILE A 5 0.98 -0.90 -1.71
N LEU A 6 0.43 0.27 -2.01
CA LEU A 6 0.73 1.04 -3.21
C LEU A 6 1.66 2.22 -2.88
N VAL A 7 2.67 2.40 -3.73
CA VAL A 7 3.60 3.52 -3.68
C VAL A 7 3.51 4.40 -4.92
N ARG A 8 4.04 5.63 -4.83
CA ARG A 8 4.12 6.54 -5.97
C ARG A 8 5.15 6.00 -6.97
N GLU A 9 4.77 5.90 -8.24
CA GLU A 9 5.57 5.28 -9.31
C GLU A 9 6.98 5.84 -9.42
N GLU A 10 7.11 7.15 -9.53
CA GLU A 10 8.42 7.77 -9.76
C GLU A 10 9.26 7.81 -8.48
N THR A 11 8.63 7.65 -7.30
CA THR A 11 9.38 7.38 -6.07
C THR A 11 9.90 5.93 -6.06
N ALA A 12 9.13 4.98 -6.57
CA ALA A 12 9.52 3.56 -6.62
C ALA A 12 10.79 3.32 -7.46
N LEU A 13 11.06 4.14 -8.47
CA LEU A 13 12.27 4.04 -9.31
C LEU A 13 13.59 4.14 -8.53
N LYS A 14 13.58 4.75 -7.34
CA LYS A 14 14.77 4.92 -6.48
C LYS A 14 14.58 4.45 -5.04
N CYS A 15 13.34 4.14 -4.67
CA CYS A 15 13.00 3.76 -3.31
C CYS A 15 13.12 2.25 -3.13
N THR A 16 13.81 1.82 -2.08
CA THR A 16 13.95 0.39 -1.73
C THR A 16 12.74 -0.17 -0.97
N GLY A 17 11.68 0.63 -0.74
CA GLY A 17 10.51 0.23 0.04
C GLY A 17 10.73 0.09 1.56
N ARG A 18 11.98 0.28 2.04
CA ARG A 18 12.38 0.07 3.46
C ARG A 18 11.42 0.72 4.46
N GLY A 19 11.01 1.96 4.23
CA GLY A 19 10.13 2.69 5.15
C GLY A 19 8.75 2.04 5.30
N CYS A 20 8.12 1.69 4.17
CA CYS A 20 6.81 1.06 4.16
C CYS A 20 6.86 -0.33 4.80
N LEU A 21 7.85 -1.15 4.42
CA LEU A 21 8.00 -2.50 4.97
C LEU A 21 8.34 -2.48 6.45
N LYS A 22 9.18 -1.55 6.91
CA LYS A 22 9.47 -1.37 8.34
C LYS A 22 8.22 -0.98 9.12
N ALA A 23 7.40 -0.05 8.61
CA ALA A 23 6.16 0.36 9.25
C ALA A 23 5.15 -0.81 9.35
N PHE A 24 5.03 -1.60 8.27
CA PHE A 24 4.23 -2.83 8.25
C PHE A 24 4.71 -3.84 9.29
N GLN A 25 5.99 -4.20 9.29
CA GLN A 25 6.59 -5.18 10.21
C GLN A 25 6.45 -4.76 11.67
N GLN A 26 6.61 -3.47 11.96
CA GLN A 26 6.52 -2.92 13.31
C GLN A 26 5.10 -2.53 13.73
N ARG A 27 4.08 -2.74 12.88
CA ARG A 27 2.69 -2.33 13.11
C ARG A 27 2.57 -0.86 13.55
N LYS A 28 3.24 0.04 12.82
CA LYS A 28 3.27 1.48 13.08
C LYS A 28 2.36 2.25 12.14
N ASP A 29 2.08 3.50 12.50
CA ASP A 29 1.28 4.44 11.71
C ASP A 29 -0.09 3.83 11.32
N ALA A 30 -0.43 3.79 10.03
CA ALA A 30 -1.67 3.21 9.53
C ALA A 30 -1.85 1.72 9.91
N PHE A 31 -0.74 0.98 10.15
CA PHE A 31 -0.78 -0.42 10.55
C PHE A 31 -0.99 -0.63 12.05
N SER A 32 -0.97 0.44 12.86
CA SER A 32 -1.22 0.35 14.31
C SER A 32 -2.62 -0.17 14.63
N ARG A 33 -3.57 0.00 13.70
CA ARG A 33 -4.93 -0.54 13.79
C ARG A 33 -4.99 -2.07 13.76
N TYR A 34 -3.93 -2.73 13.31
CA TYR A 34 -3.82 -4.19 13.26
C TYR A 34 -3.02 -4.74 14.45
N LYS A 35 -2.81 -3.95 15.51
CA LYS A 35 -2.23 -4.48 16.75
C LYS A 35 -3.21 -5.46 17.38
N GLY A 36 -2.75 -6.68 17.65
CA GLY A 36 -3.59 -7.77 18.16
C GLY A 36 -4.19 -8.66 17.07
N GLU A 37 -3.96 -8.36 15.78
CA GLU A 37 -4.18 -9.32 14.70
C GLU A 37 -2.99 -10.28 14.65
N ASP A 38 -3.24 -11.56 14.92
CA ASP A 38 -2.21 -12.61 14.91
C ASP A 38 -1.64 -12.83 13.50
N GLU A 39 -2.47 -12.70 12.47
CA GLU A 39 -2.08 -12.92 11.08
C GLU A 39 -2.39 -11.71 10.20
N LEU A 40 -1.36 -10.91 9.89
CA LEU A 40 -1.42 -9.87 8.85
C LEU A 40 -0.39 -10.18 7.76
N GLU A 41 -0.89 -10.48 6.57
CA GLU A 41 -0.11 -10.90 5.41
C GLU A 41 -0.02 -9.78 4.38
N LEU A 42 1.18 -9.57 3.81
CA LEU A 42 1.41 -8.62 2.73
C LEU A 42 1.46 -9.37 1.40
N LEU A 43 0.40 -9.28 0.61
CA LEU A 43 0.30 -9.99 -0.68
C LEU A 43 0.91 -9.21 -1.85
N ALA A 44 0.95 -7.88 -1.76
CA ALA A 44 1.52 -7.06 -2.81
C ALA A 44 2.17 -5.78 -2.27
N PHE A 45 3.32 -5.43 -2.86
CA PHE A 45 3.99 -4.15 -2.68
C PHE A 45 4.40 -3.65 -4.06
N THR A 46 3.71 -2.64 -4.59
CA THR A 46 3.94 -2.14 -5.94
C THR A 46 3.57 -0.67 -6.06
N HIS A 47 3.63 -0.09 -7.26
CA HIS A 47 3.32 1.31 -7.50
C HIS A 47 1.99 1.52 -8.25
N VAL A 48 1.47 2.75 -8.15
CA VAL A 48 0.20 3.19 -8.75
C VAL A 48 0.20 3.32 -10.27
N GLY A 49 1.36 3.32 -10.92
CA GLY A 49 1.47 3.54 -12.37
C GLY A 49 0.74 2.52 -13.26
N GLY A 50 0.56 2.83 -14.54
CA GLY A 50 -0.19 2.00 -15.47
C GLY A 50 -1.71 1.99 -15.17
N ASP A 51 -2.39 0.87 -15.43
CA ASP A 51 -3.83 0.72 -15.15
C ASP A 51 -4.08 0.38 -13.67
N LEU A 52 -4.32 1.41 -12.87
CA LEU A 52 -4.55 1.29 -11.43
C LEU A 52 -5.82 0.52 -11.09
N ASP A 53 -6.92 0.80 -11.79
CA ASP A 53 -8.21 0.13 -11.57
C ASP A 53 -8.10 -1.37 -11.80
N HIS A 54 -7.42 -1.77 -12.89
CA HIS A 54 -7.17 -3.17 -13.17
C HIS A 54 -6.30 -3.81 -12.08
N LYS A 55 -5.24 -3.12 -11.63
CA LYS A 55 -4.38 -3.60 -10.54
C LYS A 55 -5.18 -3.85 -9.27
N ILE A 56 -6.01 -2.90 -8.83
CA ILE A 56 -6.84 -3.03 -7.63
C ILE A 56 -7.83 -4.19 -7.80
N LYS A 57 -8.54 -4.26 -8.94
CA LYS A 57 -9.47 -5.36 -9.24
C LYS A 57 -8.77 -6.73 -9.17
N LYS A 58 -7.54 -6.84 -9.68
CA LYS A 58 -6.74 -8.08 -9.60
C LYS A 58 -6.28 -8.38 -8.18
N MET A 59 -5.84 -7.38 -7.43
CA MET A 59 -5.47 -7.53 -6.02
C MET A 59 -6.64 -8.10 -5.21
N MET A 60 -7.83 -7.48 -5.33
CA MET A 60 -9.04 -7.94 -4.66
C MET A 60 -9.42 -9.36 -5.07
N LYS A 61 -9.39 -9.67 -6.38
CA LYS A 61 -9.64 -11.03 -6.89
C LYS A 61 -8.66 -12.06 -6.33
N ASN A 62 -7.42 -11.66 -6.05
CA ASN A 62 -6.38 -12.52 -5.49
C ASN A 62 -6.37 -12.53 -3.94
N GLY A 63 -7.40 -11.98 -3.30
CA GLY A 63 -7.59 -12.07 -1.86
C GLY A 63 -6.98 -10.92 -1.05
N VAL A 64 -6.60 -9.81 -1.66
CA VAL A 64 -6.30 -8.57 -0.92
C VAL A 64 -7.59 -8.00 -0.36
N GLU A 65 -7.65 -7.83 0.96
CA GLU A 65 -8.80 -7.28 1.69
C GLU A 65 -8.68 -5.77 1.90
N THR A 66 -7.45 -5.23 1.94
CA THR A 66 -7.22 -3.78 2.08
C THR A 66 -5.97 -3.33 1.34
N VAL A 67 -6.08 -2.22 0.61
CA VAL A 67 -4.97 -1.56 -0.06
C VAL A 67 -4.56 -0.33 0.74
N HIS A 68 -3.30 -0.26 1.15
CA HIS A 68 -2.72 0.89 1.84
C HIS A 68 -1.98 1.80 0.86
N LEU A 69 -2.25 3.10 0.91
CA LEU A 69 -1.48 4.08 0.16
C LEU A 69 -0.31 4.59 1.01
N SER A 70 0.90 4.53 0.45
CA SER A 70 2.10 4.98 1.17
C SER A 70 2.15 6.50 1.35
N THR A 71 2.97 6.92 2.31
CA THR A 71 3.20 8.35 2.58
C THR A 71 3.79 9.13 1.41
N CYS A 72 4.50 8.46 0.49
CA CYS A 72 5.04 9.13 -0.70
C CYS A 72 3.97 9.47 -1.75
N ILE A 73 2.85 8.74 -1.78
CA ILE A 73 1.67 9.14 -2.54
C ILE A 73 1.06 10.36 -1.84
N ARG A 74 0.70 10.22 -0.56
CA ARG A 74 0.08 11.30 0.23
C ARG A 74 0.83 12.65 0.17
N SER A 75 2.16 12.61 0.14
CA SER A 75 2.98 13.84 0.17
C SER A 75 3.33 14.42 -1.20
N LYS A 76 3.16 13.66 -2.30
CA LYS A 76 3.72 14.06 -3.62
C LYS A 76 2.78 13.82 -4.79
N SER A 77 1.65 13.16 -4.58
CA SER A 77 0.61 12.96 -5.58
C SER A 77 -0.47 14.04 -5.36
N PRO A 78 -0.69 14.95 -6.33
CA PRO A 78 -1.70 15.99 -6.21
C PRO A 78 -3.14 15.43 -6.16
N ASP A 79 -3.30 14.23 -6.68
CA ASP A 79 -4.52 13.41 -6.81
C ASP A 79 -4.74 12.46 -5.61
N TYR A 80 -4.04 12.66 -4.48
CA TYR A 80 -4.14 11.75 -3.33
C TYR A 80 -5.58 11.54 -2.83
N GLU A 81 -6.37 12.61 -2.76
CA GLU A 81 -7.76 12.53 -2.29
C GLU A 81 -8.65 11.74 -3.26
N GLU A 82 -8.36 11.81 -4.56
CA GLU A 82 -9.09 11.03 -5.58
C GLU A 82 -8.76 9.54 -5.44
N LEU A 83 -7.49 9.21 -5.15
CA LEU A 83 -7.03 7.83 -4.93
C LEU A 83 -7.58 7.17 -3.65
N MET A 84 -8.18 7.95 -2.74
CA MET A 84 -8.75 7.46 -1.49
C MET A 84 -10.22 7.04 -1.62
N ASN A 85 -10.90 7.39 -2.72
CA ASN A 85 -12.31 7.10 -2.98
C ASN A 85 -12.51 5.91 -3.93
#